data_AF-A0A341CB30-F1
#
_entry.id   AF-A0A341CB30-F1
#
_cell.length_a   1.000
_cell.length_b   1.000
_cell.length_c   1.000
_cell.angle_alpha   90.00
_cell.angle_beta   90.00
_cell.angle_gamma   90.00
#
_symmetry.space_group_name_H-M   'P 1'
#
loop_
_entity.id
_entity.type
_entity.pdbx_description
1 polymer ?
#
loop_
_entity_poly.entity_id
_entity_poly.type
_entity_poly.pdbx_seq_one_letter_code
_entity_poly.pdbx_strand_id
1 'polypeptide(L)'
;MKIPFVEPAICFSVFAMTLTAPLTTQYVYRRIWEETGNYSIAPDSNVSECAKNKSSPIFTFQEEVQKKVSLFNLQMDISGLIPGLVSTFMLLSHSDHGGRKFPLILSSVGALANSAWLCLLSYFAFPIQLLIASTFLCALCGNYTTLLGASFAYIVDQCKEKKQRTLRIAIIDFLLGIVTGLTGLSSGYFIRELGFVWSFLIATMALTVNLIYILFFLEDSMKEPSSQNVSISWTEGFKNLFYRTYMLFKNNSGEQRSLLCLLLFTMITYFFVTVGISPIFILYELDSPLCWDEVLIGYGSALGSVSFFSSFLGIWLFSYCMEDIHMAFIGIFTTMVGMAMIAFARTTLMMFLVRLPFLFTVVPLSVLRSMISKVVRSTEQVLSSASAGMREAMSFLYKKNPAKTLQTDD
;
A
#
# COMPACT_ATOMS: atom_id res chain seq x y z
N MET A 1 -20.78 25.96 -4.21
CA MET A 1 -20.67 24.54 -3.85
C MET A 1 -19.21 24.13 -4.08
N LYS A 2 -18.40 24.07 -3.01
CA LYS A 2 -16.99 23.65 -3.12
C LYS A 2 -17.00 22.11 -3.12
N ILE A 3 -16.49 21.48 -4.16
CA ILE A 3 -16.27 20.03 -4.14
C ILE A 3 -15.00 19.82 -3.30
N PRO A 4 -15.07 19.22 -2.11
CA PRO A 4 -13.86 18.95 -1.33
C PRO A 4 -13.05 17.89 -2.05
N PHE A 5 -11.77 18.21 -2.30
CA PHE A 5 -10.81 17.36 -2.98
C PHE A 5 -10.12 16.45 -1.95
N VAL A 6 -10.01 15.15 -2.22
CA VAL A 6 -9.29 14.19 -1.35
C VAL A 6 -7.79 14.18 -1.66
N GLU A 7 -7.41 14.72 -2.81
CA GLU A 7 -6.06 14.75 -3.36
C GLU A 7 -5.02 15.34 -2.39
N PRO A 8 -5.27 16.47 -1.68
CA PRO A 8 -4.31 16.99 -0.71
C PRO A 8 -4.05 16.02 0.45
N ALA A 9 -5.07 15.29 0.90
CA ALA A 9 -4.92 14.33 1.99
C ALA A 9 -4.00 13.16 1.59
N ILE A 10 -4.13 12.69 0.35
CA ILE A 10 -3.26 11.67 -0.23
C ILE A 10 -1.83 12.20 -0.30
N CYS A 11 -1.62 13.43 -0.80
CA CYS A 11 -0.30 14.04 -0.91
C CYS A 11 0.45 14.10 0.43
N PHE A 12 -0.19 14.61 1.49
CA PHE A 12 0.46 14.69 2.81
C PHE A 12 0.75 13.31 3.40
N SER A 13 -0.19 12.36 3.25
CA SER A 13 -0.01 10.99 3.75
C SER A 13 1.15 10.28 3.04
N VAL A 14 1.25 10.46 1.73
CA VAL A 14 2.29 9.83 0.90
C VAL A 14 3.64 10.48 1.13
N PHE A 15 3.69 11.81 1.28
CA PHE A 15 4.90 12.51 1.73
C PHE A 15 5.41 11.92 3.05
N ALA A 16 4.55 11.82 4.07
CA ALA A 16 4.96 11.29 5.36
C ALA A 16 5.40 9.82 5.29
N MET A 17 4.69 8.98 4.53
CA MET A 17 5.04 7.57 4.35
C MET A 17 6.38 7.39 3.64
N THR A 18 6.58 8.10 2.53
CA THR A 18 7.79 7.99 1.70
C THR A 18 9.01 8.62 2.37
N LEU A 19 8.81 9.57 3.27
CA LEU A 19 9.84 10.09 4.14
C LEU A 19 10.19 9.09 5.25
N THR A 20 9.18 8.55 5.94
CA THR A 20 9.37 7.70 7.14
C THR A 20 9.96 6.33 6.80
N ALA A 21 9.69 5.78 5.61
CA ALA A 21 10.17 4.46 5.21
C ALA A 21 11.72 4.35 5.23
N PRO A 22 12.48 5.17 4.46
CA PRO A 22 13.93 5.10 4.49
C PRO A 22 14.53 5.57 5.82
N LEU A 23 13.91 6.57 6.48
CA LEU A 23 14.31 7.02 7.80
C LEU A 23 14.30 5.89 8.83
N THR A 24 13.23 5.10 8.85
CA THR A 24 13.07 4.01 9.83
C THR A 24 14.10 2.92 9.58
N THR A 25 14.33 2.51 8.34
CA THR A 25 15.34 1.48 8.02
C THR A 25 16.74 1.94 8.39
N GLN A 26 17.13 3.18 8.05
CA GLN A 26 18.45 3.72 8.40
C GLN A 26 18.61 3.94 9.91
N TYR A 27 17.55 4.39 10.60
CA TYR A 27 17.55 4.54 12.06
C TYR A 27 17.73 3.19 12.78
N VAL A 28 16.96 2.16 12.38
CA VAL A 28 17.09 0.81 12.93
C VAL A 28 18.48 0.25 12.68
N TYR A 29 19.03 0.46 11.47
CA TYR A 29 20.39 0.06 11.14
C TYR A 29 21.41 0.67 12.11
N ARG A 30 21.36 1.99 12.29
CA ARG A 30 22.27 2.72 13.19
C ARG A 30 22.13 2.28 14.65
N ARG A 31 20.90 2.05 15.13
CA ARG A 31 20.66 1.60 16.51
C ARG A 31 21.19 0.19 16.76
N ILE A 32 20.95 -0.74 15.84
CA ILE A 32 21.46 -2.12 15.97
C ILE A 32 22.98 -2.15 15.85
N TRP A 33 23.57 -1.26 15.03
CA TRP A 33 25.02 -1.08 14.97
C TRP A 33 25.60 -0.67 16.33
N GLU A 34 25.04 0.39 16.93
CA GLU A 34 25.44 0.91 18.25
C GLU A 34 25.24 -0.12 19.38
N GLU A 35 24.16 -0.91 19.33
CA GLU A 35 23.89 -1.97 20.33
C GLU A 35 24.79 -3.21 20.16
N THR A 36 25.26 -3.50 18.94
CA THR A 36 26.04 -4.72 18.65
C THR A 36 27.52 -4.57 18.96
N GLY A 37 28.10 -3.37 18.85
CA GLY A 37 29.51 -3.17 19.20
C GLY A 37 30.03 -1.75 19.07
N ASN A 38 31.32 -1.57 19.40
CA ASN A 38 31.97 -0.26 19.54
C ASN A 38 32.69 0.22 18.27
N TYR A 39 32.42 -0.37 17.10
CA TYR A 39 32.99 0.13 15.85
C TYR A 39 32.33 1.46 15.49
N SER A 40 33.12 2.48 15.17
CA SER A 40 32.57 3.72 14.61
C SER A 40 32.06 3.47 13.20
N ILE A 41 30.82 3.90 12.91
CA ILE A 41 30.35 4.05 11.52
C ILE A 41 31.31 5.03 10.85
N ALA A 42 31.91 4.63 9.73
CA ALA A 42 32.94 5.42 9.06
C ALA A 42 32.39 6.83 8.75
N PRO A 43 33.08 7.91 9.17
CA PRO A 43 32.59 9.26 9.01
C PRO A 43 32.83 9.74 7.57
N ASP A 44 31.78 10.32 6.98
CA ASP A 44 31.84 11.53 6.17
C ASP A 44 32.92 11.60 5.08
N SER A 45 32.94 10.65 4.16
CA SER A 45 33.36 10.97 2.80
C SER A 45 32.23 10.61 1.85
N ASN A 46 32.20 11.21 0.66
CA ASN A 46 31.30 10.83 -0.43
C ASN A 46 31.66 9.39 -0.89
N VAL A 47 31.43 8.41 -0.02
CA VAL A 47 31.81 7.02 -0.20
C VAL A 47 30.75 6.40 -1.09
N SER A 48 31.07 6.30 -2.38
CA SER A 48 30.30 5.48 -3.31
C SER A 48 30.76 4.02 -3.31
N GLU A 49 31.90 3.73 -2.67
CA GLU A 49 32.47 2.38 -2.53
C GLU A 49 33.31 2.21 -1.26
N CYS A 50 33.13 1.10 -0.53
CA CYS A 50 33.93 0.73 0.64
C CYS A 50 34.79 -0.53 0.42
N ALA A 51 35.85 -0.67 1.25
CA ALA A 51 36.91 -1.66 1.06
C ALA A 51 36.46 -3.11 1.31
N LYS A 52 36.81 -4.00 0.38
CA LYS A 52 36.26 -5.36 0.20
C LYS A 52 36.99 -6.46 0.97
N ASN A 53 37.77 -6.15 2.01
CA ASN A 53 38.54 -7.19 2.70
C ASN A 53 37.62 -8.05 3.59
N LYS A 54 37.14 -9.16 3.03
CA LYS A 54 36.25 -10.12 3.70
C LYS A 54 36.84 -10.71 4.97
N SER A 55 38.16 -10.72 5.11
CA SER A 55 38.87 -11.20 6.30
C SER A 55 38.96 -10.14 7.40
N SER A 56 38.48 -8.92 7.16
CA SER A 56 38.49 -7.87 8.19
C SER A 56 37.37 -8.10 9.23
N PRO A 57 37.64 -7.85 10.51
CA PRO A 57 36.63 -8.01 11.57
C PRO A 57 35.45 -7.04 11.42
N ILE A 58 35.67 -5.90 10.76
CA ILE A 58 34.63 -4.90 10.44
C ILE A 58 33.64 -5.46 9.43
N PHE A 59 34.12 -6.18 8.40
CA PHE A 59 33.25 -6.81 7.40
C PHE A 59 32.34 -7.87 8.04
N THR A 60 32.88 -8.73 8.90
CA THR A 60 32.07 -9.75 9.62
C THR A 60 31.08 -9.11 10.60
N PHE A 61 31.47 -8.01 11.24
CA PHE A 61 30.59 -7.26 12.13
C PHE A 61 29.41 -6.63 11.37
N GLN A 62 29.69 -6.03 10.21
CA GLN A 62 28.69 -5.42 9.35
C GLN A 62 27.67 -6.45 8.83
N GLU A 63 28.13 -7.65 8.44
CA GLU A 63 27.25 -8.76 8.04
C GLU A 63 26.33 -9.19 9.21
N GLU A 64 26.85 -9.24 10.43
CA GLU A 64 26.05 -9.54 11.62
C GLU A 64 24.98 -8.47 11.88
N VAL A 65 25.34 -7.19 11.80
CA VAL A 65 24.40 -6.07 11.96
C VAL A 65 23.31 -6.15 10.88
N GLN A 66 23.67 -6.34 9.62
CA GLN A 66 22.71 -6.44 8.52
C GLN A 66 21.76 -7.64 8.69
N LYS A 67 22.26 -8.78 9.16
CA LYS A 67 21.43 -9.93 9.51
C LYS A 67 20.44 -9.62 10.63
N LYS A 68 20.87 -8.91 11.68
CA LYS A 68 19.97 -8.49 12.77
C LYS A 68 18.92 -7.48 12.29
N VAL A 69 19.32 -6.50 11.48
CA VAL A 69 18.42 -5.47 10.95
C VAL A 69 17.41 -6.05 9.98
N SER A 70 17.82 -6.96 9.08
CA SER A 70 16.90 -7.63 8.16
C SER A 70 15.87 -8.49 8.90
N LEU A 71 16.27 -9.25 9.92
CA LEU A 71 15.35 -10.00 10.77
C LEU A 71 14.40 -9.08 11.55
N PHE A 72 14.90 -7.96 12.07
CA PHE A 72 14.09 -6.99 12.78
C PHE A 72 13.05 -6.31 11.88
N ASN A 73 13.46 -5.87 10.67
CA ASN A 73 12.54 -5.30 9.69
C ASN A 73 11.47 -6.31 9.28
N LEU A 74 11.84 -7.58 9.08
CA LEU A 74 10.86 -8.65 8.79
C LEU A 74 9.84 -8.80 9.91
N GLN A 75 10.28 -8.78 11.17
CA GLN A 75 9.37 -8.84 12.33
C GLN A 75 8.45 -7.61 12.38
N MET A 76 8.99 -6.42 12.13
CA MET A 76 8.22 -5.17 12.08
C MET A 76 7.17 -5.19 10.96
N ASP A 77 7.57 -5.61 9.76
CA ASP A 77 6.69 -5.69 8.59
C ASP A 77 5.56 -6.70 8.80
N ILE A 78 5.84 -7.90 9.34
CA ILE A 78 4.82 -8.90 9.68
C ILE A 78 3.88 -8.36 10.76
N SER A 79 4.44 -7.72 11.78
CA SER A 79 3.70 -7.12 12.90
C SER A 79 2.76 -6.00 12.44
N GLY A 80 3.13 -5.21 11.44
CA GLY A 80 2.26 -4.18 10.85
C GLY A 80 1.28 -4.74 9.80
N LEU A 81 1.72 -5.67 8.96
CA LEU A 81 0.95 -6.14 7.80
C LEU A 81 -0.27 -6.96 8.23
N ILE A 82 -0.12 -7.91 9.14
CA ILE A 82 -1.21 -8.80 9.57
C ILE A 82 -2.39 -8.01 10.16
N PRO A 83 -2.21 -7.22 11.25
CA PRO A 83 -3.30 -6.41 11.80
C PRO A 83 -3.76 -5.33 10.82
N GLY A 84 -2.86 -4.76 10.02
CA GLY A 84 -3.18 -3.76 9.00
C GLY A 84 -4.13 -4.28 7.94
N LEU A 85 -3.94 -5.52 7.46
CA LEU A 85 -4.86 -6.16 6.52
C LEU A 85 -6.23 -6.37 7.16
N VAL A 86 -6.29 -6.97 8.35
CA VAL A 86 -7.55 -7.20 9.07
C VAL A 86 -8.29 -5.87 9.27
N SER A 87 -7.60 -4.84 9.75
CA SER A 87 -8.18 -3.50 9.94
C SER A 87 -8.64 -2.88 8.62
N THR A 88 -7.83 -2.94 7.56
CA THR A 88 -8.21 -2.45 6.23
C THR A 88 -9.52 -3.08 5.76
N PHE A 89 -9.66 -4.40 5.88
CA PHE A 89 -10.89 -5.10 5.50
C PHE A 89 -12.08 -4.61 6.32
N MET A 90 -11.94 -4.48 7.64
CA MET A 90 -13.02 -4.05 8.52
C MET A 90 -13.43 -2.60 8.24
N LEU A 91 -12.47 -1.70 8.09
CA LEU A 91 -12.70 -0.27 7.87
C LEU A 91 -13.31 -0.01 6.49
N LEU A 92 -12.78 -0.62 5.43
CA LEU A 92 -13.36 -0.46 4.09
C LEU A 92 -14.77 -1.06 4.01
N SER A 93 -15.03 -2.17 4.70
CA SER A 93 -16.38 -2.74 4.78
C SER A 93 -17.37 -1.82 5.47
N HIS A 94 -16.97 -1.27 6.63
CA HIS A 94 -17.83 -0.38 7.39
C HIS A 94 -18.07 0.91 6.62
N SER A 95 -17.09 1.33 5.83
CA SER A 95 -17.17 2.51 4.97
C SER A 95 -18.26 2.47 3.91
N ASP A 96 -18.70 1.28 3.48
CA ASP A 96 -19.80 1.15 2.52
C ASP A 96 -21.14 1.62 3.10
N HIS A 97 -21.27 1.66 4.44
CA HIS A 97 -22.49 2.07 5.14
C HIS A 97 -22.31 3.31 6.04
N GLY A 98 -21.14 3.48 6.65
CA GLY A 98 -20.85 4.51 7.65
C GLY A 98 -20.12 5.75 7.11
N GLY A 99 -20.08 5.93 5.79
CA GLY A 99 -19.38 7.03 5.14
C GLY A 99 -17.90 6.75 4.85
N ARG A 100 -17.35 7.52 3.91
CA ARG A 100 -15.96 7.37 3.42
C ARG A 100 -14.94 8.14 4.28
N LYS A 101 -15.41 9.08 5.12
CA LYS A 101 -14.55 9.92 5.96
C LYS A 101 -13.94 9.15 7.15
N PHE A 102 -14.69 8.24 7.76
CA PHE A 102 -14.25 7.52 8.97
C PHE A 102 -12.95 6.70 8.77
N PRO A 103 -12.81 5.85 7.74
CA PRO A 103 -11.55 5.13 7.50
C PRO A 103 -10.36 6.04 7.23
N LEU A 104 -10.58 7.19 6.58
CA LEU A 104 -9.53 8.18 6.30
C LEU A 104 -9.01 8.81 7.59
N ILE A 105 -9.91 9.16 8.51
CA ILE A 105 -9.54 9.70 9.83
C ILE A 105 -8.77 8.63 10.61
N LEU A 106 -9.31 7.42 10.73
CA LEU A 106 -8.71 6.40 11.58
C LEU A 106 -7.31 5.97 11.09
N SER A 107 -7.15 5.77 9.77
CA SER A 107 -5.84 5.45 9.18
C SER A 107 -4.83 6.60 9.34
N SER A 108 -5.29 7.85 9.26
CA SER A 108 -4.44 9.04 9.50
C SER A 108 -4.03 9.16 10.97
N VAL A 109 -4.92 8.84 11.91
CA VAL A 109 -4.60 8.80 13.35
C VAL A 109 -3.57 7.72 13.65
N GLY A 110 -3.72 6.52 13.07
CA GLY A 110 -2.74 5.45 13.21
C GLY A 110 -1.36 5.84 12.67
N ALA A 111 -1.32 6.45 11.48
CA ALA A 111 -0.07 6.94 10.89
C ALA A 111 0.58 8.04 11.75
N LEU A 112 -0.22 9.00 12.24
CA LEU A 112 0.26 10.08 13.10
C LEU A 112 0.82 9.54 14.42
N ALA A 113 0.11 8.61 15.06
CA ALA A 113 0.56 7.97 16.29
C ALA A 113 1.88 7.22 16.08
N ASN A 114 2.04 6.48 14.98
CA ASN A 114 3.27 5.79 14.66
C ASN A 114 4.44 6.76 14.41
N SER A 115 4.20 7.85 13.68
CA SER A 115 5.22 8.87 13.39
C SER A 115 5.65 9.62 14.66
N ALA A 116 4.68 9.99 15.51
CA ALA A 116 4.96 10.60 16.81
C ALA A 116 5.74 9.65 17.73
N TRP A 117 5.40 8.34 17.71
CA TRP A 117 6.14 7.33 18.45
C TRP A 117 7.58 7.19 17.98
N LEU A 118 7.83 7.17 16.66
CA LEU A 118 9.18 7.19 16.09
C LEU A 118 9.97 8.43 16.52
N CYS A 119 9.33 9.60 16.56
CA CYS A 119 9.95 10.82 17.06
C CYS A 119 10.33 10.72 18.56
N LEU A 120 9.45 10.17 19.39
CA LEU A 120 9.73 9.97 20.83
C LEU A 120 10.82 8.92 21.05
N LEU A 121 10.74 7.79 20.35
CA LEU A 121 11.69 6.69 20.42
C LEU A 121 13.09 7.16 20.01
N SER A 122 13.19 7.97 18.95
CA SER A 122 14.46 8.55 18.50
C SER A 122 15.01 9.62 19.45
N TYR A 123 14.17 10.47 20.05
CA TYR A 123 14.60 11.51 20.98
C TYR A 123 15.09 10.94 22.33
N PHE A 124 14.34 9.99 22.92
CA PHE A 124 14.67 9.39 24.21
C PHE A 124 15.59 8.17 24.10
N ALA A 125 15.94 7.75 22.88
CA ALA A 125 16.74 6.56 22.60
C ALA A 125 16.18 5.29 23.30
N PHE A 126 14.85 5.11 23.25
CA PHE A 126 14.19 3.95 23.83
C PHE A 126 14.61 2.62 23.16
N PRO A 127 14.32 1.47 23.80
CA PRO A 127 14.61 0.16 23.21
C PRO A 127 13.92 -0.03 21.87
N ILE A 128 14.67 -0.45 20.84
CA ILE A 128 14.17 -0.57 19.47
C ILE A 128 13.01 -1.57 19.35
N GLN A 129 12.93 -2.57 20.23
CA GLN A 129 11.88 -3.60 20.23
C GLN A 129 10.47 -2.99 20.41
N LEU A 130 10.36 -1.81 21.04
CA LEU A 130 9.09 -1.11 21.17
C LEU A 130 8.51 -0.66 19.84
N LEU A 131 9.34 -0.55 18.79
CA LEU A 131 8.87 -0.21 17.44
C LEU A 131 7.97 -1.32 16.87
N ILE A 132 8.25 -2.59 17.17
CA ILE A 132 7.41 -3.73 16.72
C ILE A 132 6.01 -3.64 17.36
N ALA A 133 5.95 -3.24 18.63
CA ALA A 133 4.70 -3.08 19.35
C ALA A 133 3.91 -1.86 18.84
N SER A 134 4.57 -0.74 18.58
CA SER A 134 3.90 0.44 18.04
C SER A 134 3.37 0.20 16.63
N THR A 135 4.12 -0.48 15.76
CA THR A 135 3.65 -0.80 14.40
C THR A 135 2.43 -1.72 14.44
N PHE A 136 2.38 -2.68 15.36
CA PHE A 136 1.20 -3.54 15.56
C PHE A 136 -0.03 -2.70 15.94
N LEU A 137 0.10 -1.89 17.00
CA LEU A 137 -1.01 -1.11 17.54
C LEU A 137 -1.52 -0.07 16.55
N CYS A 138 -0.61 0.63 15.86
CA CYS A 138 -0.99 1.64 14.88
C CYS A 138 -1.62 1.01 13.63
N ALA A 139 -1.18 -0.19 13.22
CA ALA A 139 -1.78 -0.90 12.10
C ALA A 139 -3.22 -1.35 12.37
N LEU A 140 -3.65 -1.50 13.63
CA LEU A 140 -5.06 -1.74 13.97
C LEU A 140 -5.98 -0.57 13.61
N CYS A 141 -5.44 0.65 13.52
CA CYS A 141 -6.18 1.82 13.04
C CYS A 141 -6.28 1.89 11.50
N GLY A 142 -5.64 0.95 10.80
CA GLY A 142 -5.50 0.92 9.36
C GLY A 142 -4.07 1.23 8.94
N ASN A 143 -3.79 1.05 7.66
CA ASN A 143 -2.49 1.30 7.05
C ASN A 143 -2.63 2.21 5.83
N TYR A 144 -1.54 2.41 5.10
CA TYR A 144 -1.57 3.21 3.88
C TYR A 144 -2.53 2.65 2.80
N THR A 145 -2.73 1.32 2.74
CA THR A 145 -3.68 0.72 1.79
C THR A 145 -5.12 1.01 2.17
N THR A 146 -5.43 1.13 3.47
CA THR A 146 -6.73 1.62 3.96
C THR A 146 -6.98 3.04 3.48
N LEU A 147 -6.02 3.94 3.67
CA LEU A 147 -6.14 5.35 3.29
C LEU A 147 -6.33 5.52 1.78
N LEU A 148 -5.49 4.86 0.97
CA LEU A 148 -5.61 4.88 -0.49
C LEU A 148 -6.93 4.25 -0.96
N GLY A 149 -7.32 3.12 -0.37
CA GLY A 149 -8.57 2.45 -0.70
C GLY A 149 -9.79 3.31 -0.41
N ALA A 150 -9.85 3.93 0.77
CA ALA A 150 -10.91 4.85 1.14
C ALA A 150 -10.93 6.11 0.27
N SER A 151 -9.75 6.62 -0.11
CA SER A 151 -9.63 7.77 -1.01
C SER A 151 -10.14 7.45 -2.42
N PHE A 152 -9.81 6.29 -2.96
CA PHE A 152 -10.36 5.86 -4.25
C PHE A 152 -11.88 5.69 -4.18
N ALA A 153 -12.39 5.06 -3.13
CA ALA A 153 -13.83 4.92 -2.92
C ALA A 153 -14.53 6.29 -2.84
N TYR A 154 -13.95 7.26 -2.11
CA TYR A 154 -14.44 8.63 -2.03
C TYR A 154 -14.59 9.29 -3.42
N ILE A 155 -13.63 9.08 -4.32
CA ILE A 155 -13.68 9.63 -5.69
C ILE A 155 -14.76 8.95 -6.52
N VAL A 156 -14.91 7.63 -6.37
CA VAL A 156 -15.99 6.90 -7.05
C VAL A 156 -17.35 7.45 -6.66
N ASP A 157 -17.55 7.71 -5.37
CA ASP A 157 -18.82 8.17 -4.83
C ASP A 157 -19.14 9.63 -5.24
N GLN A 158 -18.12 10.49 -5.37
CA GLN A 158 -18.31 11.87 -5.81
C GLN A 158 -18.51 12.03 -7.32
N CYS A 159 -17.88 11.19 -8.15
CA CYS A 159 -17.87 11.36 -9.60
C CYS A 159 -19.00 10.58 -10.28
N LYS A 160 -20.04 11.30 -10.74
CA LYS A 160 -21.11 10.71 -11.57
C LYS A 160 -20.63 10.27 -12.95
N GLU A 161 -19.68 11.01 -13.53
CA GLU A 161 -19.15 10.72 -14.86
C GLU A 161 -17.91 9.81 -14.82
N LYS A 162 -17.91 8.76 -15.64
CA LYS A 162 -16.78 7.83 -15.76
C LYS A 162 -15.48 8.54 -16.20
N LYS A 163 -15.57 9.49 -17.13
CA LYS A 163 -14.40 10.24 -17.63
C LYS A 163 -13.75 11.07 -16.54
N GLN A 164 -14.54 11.75 -15.72
CA GLN A 164 -14.06 12.55 -14.58
C GLN A 164 -13.40 11.67 -13.51
N ARG A 165 -14.01 10.52 -13.18
CA ARG A 165 -13.43 9.53 -12.26
C ARG A 165 -12.06 9.05 -12.73
N THR A 166 -11.95 8.64 -14.00
CA THR A 166 -10.69 8.16 -14.57
C THR A 166 -9.62 9.25 -14.55
N LEU A 167 -9.99 10.50 -14.87
CA LEU A 167 -9.06 11.63 -14.83
C LEU A 167 -8.56 11.94 -13.41
N ARG A 168 -9.45 11.95 -12.39
CA ARG A 168 -9.04 12.16 -10.99
C ARG A 168 -8.12 11.06 -10.47
N ILE A 169 -8.40 9.80 -10.80
CA ILE A 169 -7.53 8.67 -10.42
C ILE A 169 -6.15 8.84 -11.07
N ALA A 170 -6.09 9.20 -12.35
CA ALA A 170 -4.81 9.44 -13.03
C ALA A 170 -4.02 10.61 -12.42
N ILE A 171 -4.70 11.69 -12.02
CA ILE A 171 -4.06 12.82 -11.31
C ILE A 171 -3.46 12.35 -9.98
N ILE A 172 -4.14 11.49 -9.23
CA ILE A 172 -3.62 10.96 -7.97
C ILE A 172 -2.39 10.10 -8.21
N ASP A 173 -2.42 9.18 -9.16
CA ASP A 173 -1.27 8.33 -9.47
C ASP A 173 -0.05 9.18 -9.89
N PHE A 174 -0.29 10.26 -10.64
CA PHE A 174 0.75 11.23 -10.98
C PHE A 174 1.30 11.97 -9.75
N LEU A 175 0.43 12.46 -8.87
CA LEU A 175 0.83 13.11 -7.62
C LEU A 175 1.60 12.16 -6.70
N LEU A 176 1.20 10.89 -6.62
CA LEU A 176 1.91 9.85 -5.87
C LEU A 176 3.36 9.72 -6.37
N GLY A 177 3.55 9.64 -7.68
CA GLY A 177 4.90 9.54 -8.28
C GLY A 177 5.77 10.76 -8.00
N ILE A 178 5.23 11.98 -8.17
CA ILE A 178 5.96 13.24 -7.91
C ILE A 178 6.32 13.37 -6.43
N VAL A 179 5.34 13.21 -5.54
CA VAL A 179 5.57 13.36 -4.10
C VAL A 179 6.58 12.34 -3.61
N THR A 180 6.48 11.08 -4.04
CA THR A 180 7.45 10.04 -3.69
C THR A 180 8.86 10.39 -4.17
N GLY A 181 8.99 10.92 -5.39
CA GLY A 181 10.29 11.31 -5.96
C GLY A 181 10.93 12.48 -5.24
N LEU A 182 10.19 13.57 -5.06
CA LEU A 182 10.68 14.76 -4.36
C LEU A 182 11.03 14.44 -2.90
N THR A 183 10.19 13.65 -2.23
CA THR A 183 10.44 13.23 -0.85
C THR A 183 11.69 12.36 -0.77
N GLY A 184 11.85 11.40 -1.69
CA GLY A 184 13.05 10.58 -1.83
C GLY A 184 14.32 11.43 -1.95
N LEU A 185 14.33 12.41 -2.86
CA LEU A 185 15.46 13.34 -3.04
C LEU A 185 15.77 14.12 -1.76
N SER A 186 14.75 14.59 -1.05
CA SER A 186 14.92 15.38 0.17
C SER A 186 15.29 14.54 1.41
N SER A 187 14.92 13.26 1.43
CA SER A 187 14.99 12.42 2.64
C SER A 187 16.41 12.28 3.18
N GLY A 188 17.40 12.11 2.29
CA GLY A 188 18.81 12.04 2.68
C GLY A 188 19.32 13.35 3.28
N TYR A 189 18.94 14.49 2.71
CA TYR A 189 19.30 15.81 3.25
C TYR A 189 18.67 16.09 4.61
N PHE A 190 17.43 15.63 4.84
CA PHE A 190 16.81 15.76 6.16
C PHE A 190 17.58 14.95 7.20
N ILE A 191 18.04 13.74 6.87
CA ILE A 191 18.86 12.94 7.78
C ILE A 191 20.20 13.62 8.04
N ARG A 192 20.89 14.05 6.98
CA ARG A 192 22.24 14.60 7.10
C ARG A 192 22.29 15.92 7.87
N GLU A 193 21.38 16.84 7.58
CA GLU A 193 21.43 18.19 8.13
C GLU A 193 20.60 18.34 9.42
N LEU A 194 19.50 17.59 9.57
CA LEU A 194 18.59 17.72 10.72
C LEU A 194 18.65 16.51 11.67
N GLY A 195 19.20 15.37 11.23
CA GLY A 195 19.18 14.13 11.98
C GLY A 195 17.80 13.45 12.00
N PHE A 196 17.77 12.23 12.58
CA PHE A 196 16.56 11.40 12.59
C PHE A 196 15.37 12.02 13.32
N VAL A 197 15.61 12.63 14.50
CA VAL A 197 14.54 13.18 15.35
C VAL A 197 13.73 14.25 14.62
N TRP A 198 14.41 15.26 14.07
CA TRP A 198 13.77 16.35 13.35
C TRP A 198 13.13 15.88 12.05
N SER A 199 13.72 14.89 11.39
CA SER A 199 13.14 14.26 10.19
C SER A 199 11.81 13.56 10.50
N PHE A 200 11.73 12.80 11.61
CA PHE A 200 10.46 12.21 12.07
C PHE A 200 9.45 13.26 12.53
N LEU A 201 9.91 14.37 13.11
CA LEU A 201 9.04 15.50 13.47
C LEU A 201 8.38 16.13 12.23
N ILE A 202 9.13 16.31 11.14
CA ILE A 202 8.58 16.82 9.86
C ILE A 202 7.46 15.91 9.34
N ALA A 203 7.66 14.58 9.38
CA ALA A 203 6.63 13.61 9.01
C ALA A 203 5.39 13.70 9.93
N THR A 204 5.61 13.85 11.24
CA THR A 204 4.54 14.01 12.24
C THR A 204 3.72 15.28 11.99
N MET A 205 4.38 16.39 11.65
CA MET A 205 3.72 17.66 11.34
C MET A 205 2.89 17.55 10.06
N ALA A 206 3.42 16.92 9.01
CA ALA A 206 2.69 16.67 7.77
C ALA A 206 1.43 15.81 8.01
N LEU A 207 1.52 14.77 8.84
CA LEU A 207 0.38 13.93 9.22
C LEU A 207 -0.63 14.67 10.10
N THR A 208 -0.17 15.60 10.93
CA THR A 208 -1.05 16.47 11.73
C THR A 208 -1.84 17.41 10.81
N VAL A 209 -1.18 18.07 9.85
CA VAL A 209 -1.85 18.89 8.83
C VAL A 209 -2.83 18.06 8.01
N ASN A 210 -2.45 16.84 7.62
CA ASN A 210 -3.33 15.91 6.93
C ASN A 210 -4.60 15.60 7.74
N LEU A 211 -4.45 15.26 9.02
CA LEU A 211 -5.59 14.95 9.89
C LEU A 211 -6.51 16.16 10.06
N ILE A 212 -5.94 17.36 10.27
CA ILE A 212 -6.71 18.61 10.31
C ILE A 212 -7.46 18.82 8.98
N TYR A 213 -6.79 18.60 7.85
CA TYR A 213 -7.42 18.73 6.54
C TYR A 213 -8.62 17.79 6.39
N ILE A 214 -8.45 16.51 6.71
CA ILE A 214 -9.54 15.52 6.63
C ILE A 214 -10.70 15.88 7.57
N LEU A 215 -10.40 16.32 8.80
CA LEU A 215 -11.43 16.65 9.78
C LEU A 215 -12.27 17.86 9.37
N PHE A 216 -11.63 18.96 8.94
CA PHE A 216 -12.31 20.23 8.71
C PHE A 216 -12.73 20.48 7.26
N PHE A 217 -11.99 19.97 6.27
CA PHE A 217 -12.21 20.29 4.86
C PHE A 217 -12.87 19.16 4.07
N LEU A 218 -12.74 17.90 4.51
CA LEU A 218 -13.39 16.78 3.83
C LEU A 218 -14.83 16.61 4.34
N GLU A 219 -15.80 16.84 3.45
CA GLU A 219 -17.22 16.58 3.74
C GLU A 219 -17.52 15.08 3.57
N ASP A 220 -18.46 14.55 4.36
CA ASP A 220 -18.84 13.15 4.23
C ASP A 220 -19.53 12.90 2.88
N SER A 221 -19.10 11.86 2.17
CA SER A 221 -19.56 11.60 0.80
C SER A 221 -21.01 11.10 0.74
N MET A 222 -21.58 10.64 1.86
CA MET A 222 -22.97 10.19 1.94
C MET A 222 -23.89 11.36 2.35
N LYS A 223 -24.73 11.81 1.42
CA LYS A 223 -25.78 12.82 1.65
C LYS A 223 -27.19 12.25 1.82
N GLU A 224 -27.37 10.93 1.85
CA GLU A 224 -28.66 10.34 2.20
C GLU A 224 -28.56 9.64 3.56
N PRO A 225 -29.34 10.09 4.57
CA PRO A 225 -29.54 9.30 5.76
C PRO A 225 -30.41 8.12 5.34
N SER A 226 -29.81 6.97 5.00
CA SER A 226 -30.57 5.73 5.06
C SER A 226 -31.02 5.59 6.51
N SER A 227 -32.32 5.78 6.73
CA SER A 227 -33.00 5.93 8.01
C SER A 227 -33.04 4.65 8.85
N GLN A 228 -31.94 3.90 8.88
CA GLN A 228 -31.75 2.81 9.80
C GLN A 228 -30.34 2.94 10.36
N ASN A 229 -30.26 3.47 11.59
CA ASN A 229 -29.14 3.25 12.49
C ASN A 229 -29.06 1.75 12.81
N VAL A 230 -28.72 0.92 11.82
CA VAL A 230 -28.20 -0.41 12.11
C VAL A 230 -26.75 -0.15 12.45
N SER A 231 -26.46 -0.07 13.74
CA SER A 231 -25.10 -0.31 14.23
C SER A 231 -24.78 -1.75 13.83
N ILE A 232 -24.36 -1.96 12.59
CA ILE A 232 -23.85 -3.25 12.13
C ILE A 232 -22.65 -3.50 13.02
N SER A 233 -22.82 -4.41 13.98
CA SER A 233 -21.75 -4.82 14.87
C SER A 233 -20.55 -5.22 14.01
N TRP A 234 -19.33 -4.91 14.46
CA TRP A 234 -18.10 -5.27 13.77
C TRP A 234 -18.07 -6.75 13.33
N THR A 235 -18.69 -7.62 14.12
CA THR A 235 -18.84 -9.06 13.82
C THR A 235 -19.82 -9.35 12.68
N GLU A 236 -20.90 -8.58 12.56
CA GLU A 236 -21.91 -8.71 11.50
C GLU A 236 -21.36 -8.22 10.15
N GLY A 237 -20.58 -7.13 10.15
CA GLY A 237 -19.88 -6.63 8.96
C GLY A 237 -18.86 -7.64 8.44
N PHE A 238 -18.06 -8.23 9.34
CA PHE A 238 -17.12 -9.29 9.00
C PHE A 238 -17.80 -10.53 8.43
N LYS A 239 -18.89 -11.00 9.06
CA LYS A 239 -19.70 -12.12 8.56
C LYS A 239 -20.27 -11.83 7.17
N ASN A 240 -20.84 -10.66 6.94
CA ASN A 240 -21.41 -10.28 5.65
C ASN A 240 -20.35 -10.21 4.54
N LEU A 241 -19.15 -9.73 4.83
CA LEU A 241 -18.05 -9.73 3.88
C LEU A 241 -17.55 -11.13 3.54
N PHE A 242 -17.33 -11.96 4.57
CA PHE A 242 -16.95 -13.36 4.38
C PHE A 242 -18.02 -14.12 3.60
N TYR A 243 -19.29 -13.86 3.87
CA TYR A 243 -20.42 -14.42 3.14
C TYR A 243 -20.45 -13.96 1.69
N ARG A 244 -20.27 -12.66 1.40
CA ARG A 244 -20.20 -12.12 0.02
C ARG A 244 -19.03 -12.71 -0.75
N THR A 245 -17.86 -12.79 -0.11
CA THR A 245 -16.65 -13.40 -0.69
C THR A 245 -16.88 -14.89 -0.95
N TYR A 246 -17.45 -15.61 0.01
CA TYR A 246 -17.80 -17.02 -0.13
C TYR A 246 -18.79 -17.26 -1.28
N MET A 247 -19.83 -16.42 -1.38
CA MET A 247 -20.82 -16.49 -2.46
C MET A 247 -20.21 -16.22 -3.84
N LEU A 248 -19.22 -15.30 -3.93
CA LEU A 248 -18.44 -15.08 -5.15
C LEU A 248 -17.69 -16.34 -5.60
N PHE A 249 -17.06 -17.06 -4.66
CA PHE A 249 -16.36 -18.31 -4.97
C PHE A 249 -17.31 -19.48 -5.24
N LYS A 250 -18.47 -19.52 -4.58
CA LYS A 250 -19.46 -20.60 -4.73
C LYS A 250 -20.21 -20.54 -6.06
N ASN A 251 -20.55 -19.33 -6.52
CA ASN A 251 -21.37 -19.15 -7.72
C ASN A 251 -20.57 -19.15 -9.03
N ASN A 252 -19.24 -19.12 -8.95
CA ASN A 252 -18.39 -19.21 -10.12
C ASN A 252 -18.26 -20.65 -10.63
N SER A 253 -18.17 -20.80 -11.96
CA SER A 253 -17.82 -22.09 -12.57
C SER A 253 -16.46 -22.57 -12.05
N GLY A 254 -16.20 -23.89 -12.07
CA GLY A 254 -14.95 -24.45 -11.54
C GLY A 254 -13.69 -23.78 -12.12
N GLU A 255 -13.72 -23.45 -13.41
CA GLU A 255 -12.64 -22.74 -14.11
C GLU A 255 -12.51 -21.27 -13.68
N GLN A 256 -13.62 -20.53 -13.59
CA GLN A 256 -13.59 -19.13 -13.14
C GLN A 256 -13.14 -19.00 -11.68
N ARG A 257 -13.55 -19.96 -10.84
CA ARG A 257 -13.11 -20.04 -9.44
C ARG A 257 -11.60 -20.29 -9.36
N SER A 258 -11.09 -21.23 -10.14
CA SER A 258 -9.65 -21.51 -10.23
C SER A 258 -8.86 -20.29 -10.70
N LEU A 259 -9.34 -19.62 -11.75
CA LEU A 259 -8.72 -18.40 -12.27
C LEU A 259 -8.72 -17.26 -11.23
N LEU A 260 -9.82 -17.06 -10.50
CA LEU A 260 -9.89 -16.05 -9.44
C LEU A 260 -8.92 -16.35 -8.30
N CYS A 261 -8.85 -17.61 -7.86
CA CYS A 261 -7.87 -18.05 -6.85
C CYS A 261 -6.43 -17.80 -7.32
N LEU A 262 -6.12 -18.16 -8.58
CA LEU A 262 -4.80 -17.96 -9.17
C LEU A 262 -4.42 -16.47 -9.21
N LEU A 263 -5.32 -15.61 -9.71
CA LEU A 263 -5.08 -14.17 -9.79
C LEU A 263 -4.87 -13.54 -8.41
N LEU A 264 -5.67 -13.93 -7.41
CA LEU A 264 -5.52 -13.44 -6.03
C LEU A 264 -4.20 -13.92 -5.42
N PHE A 265 -3.86 -15.20 -5.61
CA PHE A 265 -2.59 -15.74 -5.13
C PHE A 265 -1.39 -15.02 -5.75
N THR A 266 -1.41 -14.78 -7.07
CA THR A 266 -0.37 -14.02 -7.78
C THR A 266 -0.30 -12.58 -7.27
N MET A 267 -1.43 -11.90 -7.11
CA MET A 267 -1.47 -10.53 -6.58
C MET A 267 -0.89 -10.44 -5.18
N ILE A 268 -1.28 -11.34 -4.28
CA ILE A 268 -0.80 -11.37 -2.89
C ILE A 268 0.71 -11.63 -2.87
N THR A 269 1.16 -12.67 -3.57
CA THR A 269 2.59 -13.02 -3.62
C THR A 269 3.43 -11.88 -4.19
N TYR A 270 2.97 -11.23 -5.26
CA TYR A 270 3.66 -10.08 -5.84
C TYR A 270 3.65 -8.86 -4.91
N PHE A 271 2.56 -8.63 -4.19
CA PHE A 271 2.48 -7.59 -3.17
C PHE A 271 3.52 -7.81 -2.05
N PHE A 272 3.65 -9.04 -1.54
CA PHE A 272 4.69 -9.40 -0.56
C PHE A 272 6.10 -9.12 -1.10
N VAL A 273 6.37 -9.46 -2.36
CA VAL A 273 7.66 -9.18 -3.00
C VAL A 273 7.90 -7.66 -3.06
N THR A 274 6.97 -6.88 -3.59
CA THR A 274 7.15 -5.42 -3.74
C THR A 274 7.34 -4.68 -2.41
N VAL A 275 6.61 -5.08 -1.35
CA VAL A 275 6.77 -4.49 -0.01
C VAL A 275 8.12 -4.89 0.60
N GLY A 276 8.49 -6.17 0.53
CA GLY A 276 9.73 -6.68 1.12
C GLY A 276 11.01 -6.17 0.45
N ILE A 277 10.92 -5.74 -0.82
CA ILE A 277 12.03 -5.19 -1.58
C ILE A 277 12.55 -3.87 -0.97
N SER A 278 11.68 -3.01 -0.45
CA SER A 278 12.04 -1.66 -0.01
C SER A 278 13.14 -1.62 1.06
N PRO A 279 13.04 -2.32 2.21
CA PRO A 279 14.10 -2.31 3.22
C PRO A 279 15.36 -3.04 2.74
N ILE A 280 15.24 -4.04 1.86
CA ILE A 280 16.38 -4.78 1.30
C ILE A 280 17.25 -3.88 0.44
N PHE A 281 16.64 -3.01 -0.39
CA PHE A 281 17.38 -2.03 -1.20
C PHE A 281 18.26 -1.15 -0.31
N ILE A 282 17.67 -0.57 0.73
CA ILE A 282 18.40 0.34 1.64
C ILE A 282 19.52 -0.41 2.36
N LEU A 283 19.26 -1.63 2.83
CA LEU A 283 20.29 -2.45 3.49
C LEU A 283 21.41 -2.88 2.56
N TYR A 284 21.14 -3.07 1.27
CA TYR A 284 22.17 -3.37 0.28
C TYR A 284 22.99 -2.12 -0.07
N GLU A 285 22.32 -0.96 -0.17
CA GLU A 285 22.95 0.34 -0.44
C GLU A 285 23.88 0.76 0.73
N LEU A 286 23.48 0.50 1.97
CA LEU A 286 24.30 0.71 3.17
C LEU A 286 25.47 -0.27 3.29
N ASP A 287 25.41 -1.42 2.61
CA ASP A 287 26.37 -2.51 2.79
C ASP A 287 27.58 -2.45 1.84
N SER A 288 28.64 -3.18 2.18
CA SER A 288 29.80 -3.34 1.32
C SER A 288 29.43 -4.15 0.07
N PRO A 289 29.73 -3.65 -1.15
CA PRO A 289 30.79 -2.69 -1.45
C PRO A 289 30.34 -1.24 -1.65
N LEU A 290 29.05 -0.92 -1.51
CA LEU A 290 28.49 0.39 -1.86
C LEU A 290 28.68 1.42 -0.74
N CYS A 291 28.31 1.05 0.49
CA CYS A 291 28.38 1.92 1.67
C CYS A 291 27.89 3.36 1.40
N TRP A 292 26.72 3.47 0.78
CA TRP A 292 26.11 4.75 0.42
C TRP A 292 25.83 5.60 1.65
N ASP A 293 26.03 6.91 1.50
CA ASP A 293 25.57 7.90 2.46
C ASP A 293 24.06 8.12 2.36
N GLU A 294 23.50 8.88 3.31
CA GLU A 294 22.05 9.06 3.39
C GLU A 294 21.51 9.81 2.16
N VAL A 295 22.33 10.68 1.55
CA VAL A 295 21.98 11.45 0.34
C VAL A 295 21.91 10.55 -0.90
N LEU A 296 22.89 9.65 -1.09
CA LEU A 296 22.89 8.74 -2.23
C LEU A 296 21.76 7.70 -2.16
N ILE A 297 21.40 7.25 -0.96
CA ILE A 297 20.17 6.45 -0.71
C ILE A 297 18.93 7.25 -1.11
N GLY A 298 18.87 8.54 -0.78
CA GLY A 298 17.81 9.45 -1.23
C GLY A 298 17.68 9.52 -2.75
N TYR A 299 18.80 9.61 -3.48
CA TYR A 299 18.82 9.55 -4.94
C TYR A 299 18.34 8.20 -5.49
N GLY A 300 18.74 7.09 -4.89
CA GLY A 300 18.25 5.76 -5.22
C GLY A 300 16.73 5.64 -5.06
N SER A 301 16.19 6.13 -3.94
CA SER A 301 14.75 6.17 -3.65
C SER A 301 14.00 7.02 -4.68
N ALA A 302 14.52 8.20 -5.01
CA ALA A 302 13.94 9.09 -6.02
C ALA A 302 13.91 8.46 -7.42
N LEU A 303 14.99 7.79 -7.83
CA LEU A 303 14.98 7.04 -9.09
C LEU A 303 13.97 5.89 -9.07
N GLY A 304 13.77 5.27 -7.91
CA GLY A 304 12.68 4.30 -7.70
C GLY A 304 11.29 4.88 -7.97
N SER A 305 11.06 6.17 -7.71
CA SER A 305 9.76 6.80 -7.94
C SER A 305 9.42 6.95 -9.44
N VAL A 306 10.42 6.94 -10.32
CA VAL A 306 10.22 6.96 -11.77
C VAL A 306 9.36 5.77 -12.22
N SER A 307 9.43 4.64 -11.49
CA SER A 307 8.63 3.45 -11.75
C SER A 307 7.11 3.71 -11.76
N PHE A 308 6.60 4.68 -10.98
CA PHE A 308 5.19 5.05 -11.01
C PHE A 308 4.79 5.67 -12.35
N PHE A 309 5.61 6.61 -12.84
CA PHE A 309 5.37 7.27 -14.12
C PHE A 309 5.55 6.32 -15.30
N SER A 310 6.63 5.54 -15.32
CA SER A 310 6.88 4.57 -16.39
C SER A 310 5.88 3.42 -16.39
N SER A 311 5.35 3.01 -15.24
CA SER A 311 4.29 2.01 -15.18
C SER A 311 2.97 2.54 -15.74
N PHE A 312 2.61 3.80 -15.47
CA PHE A 312 1.44 4.43 -16.09
C PHE A 312 1.60 4.51 -17.61
N LEU A 313 2.74 5.02 -18.09
CA LEU A 313 3.03 5.12 -19.51
C LEU A 313 3.09 3.74 -20.17
N GLY A 314 3.65 2.75 -19.48
CA GLY A 314 3.71 1.35 -19.91
C GLY A 314 2.33 0.73 -20.08
N ILE A 315 1.43 0.88 -19.10
CA ILE A 315 0.05 0.41 -19.20
C ILE A 315 -0.66 1.12 -20.36
N TRP A 316 -0.50 2.45 -20.48
CA TRP A 316 -1.14 3.22 -21.54
C TRP A 316 -0.68 2.76 -22.93
N LEU A 317 0.63 2.63 -23.16
CA LEU A 317 1.20 2.19 -24.43
C LEU A 317 0.86 0.73 -24.73
N PHE A 318 1.08 -0.18 -23.77
CA PHE A 318 0.88 -1.62 -23.98
C PHE A 318 -0.59 -2.01 -24.07
N SER A 319 -1.50 -1.23 -23.48
CA SER A 319 -2.95 -1.43 -23.64
C SER A 319 -3.42 -1.32 -25.09
N TYR A 320 -2.70 -0.65 -25.97
CA TYR A 320 -3.06 -0.56 -27.39
C TYR A 320 -2.64 -1.80 -28.20
N CYS A 321 -1.63 -2.54 -27.74
CA CYS A 321 -1.01 -3.61 -28.52
C CYS A 321 -1.11 -5.00 -27.89
N MET A 322 -1.40 -5.11 -26.59
CA MET A 322 -1.34 -6.38 -25.86
C MET A 322 -2.49 -6.55 -24.87
N GLU A 323 -2.81 -7.82 -24.57
CA GLU A 323 -3.77 -8.18 -23.54
C GLU A 323 -3.20 -8.01 -22.12
N ASP A 324 -4.09 -7.83 -21.13
CA ASP A 324 -3.78 -7.65 -19.70
C ASP A 324 -2.78 -8.70 -19.18
N ILE A 325 -2.92 -9.97 -19.57
CA ILE A 325 -2.07 -11.05 -19.08
C ILE A 325 -0.59 -10.85 -19.47
N HIS A 326 -0.33 -10.39 -20.70
CA HIS A 326 1.03 -10.14 -21.18
C HIS A 326 1.69 -8.97 -20.45
N MET A 327 0.92 -7.91 -20.17
CA MET A 327 1.41 -6.77 -19.38
C MET A 327 1.80 -7.21 -17.96
N ALA A 328 1.01 -8.07 -17.32
CA ALA A 328 1.35 -8.63 -16.01
C ALA A 328 2.64 -9.47 -16.07
N PHE A 329 2.79 -10.34 -17.08
CA PHE A 329 4.01 -11.13 -17.26
C PHE A 329 5.25 -10.27 -17.48
N ILE A 330 5.17 -9.23 -18.32
CA ILE A 330 6.29 -8.31 -18.57
C ILE A 330 6.72 -7.63 -17.27
N GLY A 331 5.78 -7.12 -16.48
CA GLY A 331 6.11 -6.48 -15.20
C GLY A 331 6.73 -7.45 -14.19
N ILE A 332 6.22 -8.68 -14.07
CA ILE A 332 6.80 -9.71 -13.18
C ILE A 332 8.20 -10.09 -13.65
N PHE A 333 8.38 -10.36 -14.94
CA PHE A 333 9.66 -10.78 -15.51
C PHE A 333 10.73 -9.69 -15.35
N THR A 334 10.38 -8.44 -15.65
CA THR A 334 11.31 -7.31 -15.48
C THR A 334 11.67 -7.07 -14.01
N THR A 335 10.72 -7.25 -13.08
CA THR A 335 11.00 -7.23 -11.63
C THR A 335 11.98 -8.34 -11.23
N MET A 336 11.80 -9.57 -11.74
CA MET A 336 12.71 -10.70 -11.48
C MET A 336 14.12 -10.43 -12.01
N VAL A 337 14.24 -9.90 -13.22
CA VAL A 337 15.53 -9.50 -13.80
C VAL A 337 16.19 -8.43 -12.94
N GLY A 338 15.43 -7.44 -12.47
CA GLY A 338 15.93 -6.41 -11.55
C GLY A 338 16.48 -6.99 -10.25
N MET A 339 15.74 -7.90 -9.61
CA MET A 339 16.19 -8.59 -8.40
C MET A 339 17.46 -9.42 -8.64
N ALA A 340 17.54 -10.13 -9.78
CA ALA A 340 18.74 -10.86 -10.14
C ALA A 340 19.94 -9.92 -10.36
N MET A 341 19.74 -8.77 -10.99
CA MET A 341 20.80 -7.78 -11.19
C MET A 341 21.33 -7.18 -9.88
N ILE A 342 20.47 -6.96 -8.87
CA ILE A 342 20.88 -6.50 -7.53
C ILE A 342 21.91 -7.45 -6.93
N ALA A 343 21.71 -8.77 -7.05
CA ALA A 343 22.62 -9.76 -6.48
C ALA A 343 24.06 -9.64 -7.00
N PHE A 344 24.25 -9.06 -8.18
CA PHE A 344 25.55 -8.84 -8.81
C PHE A 344 26.03 -7.38 -8.75
N ALA A 345 25.25 -6.46 -8.15
CA ALA A 345 25.50 -5.03 -8.18
C ALA A 345 26.68 -4.62 -7.28
N ARG A 346 27.89 -4.55 -7.83
CA ARG A 346 29.11 -4.23 -7.08
C ARG A 346 29.55 -2.77 -7.09
N THR A 347 28.88 -1.94 -7.89
CA THR A 347 29.22 -0.52 -8.08
C THR A 347 27.96 0.33 -8.04
N THR A 348 28.12 1.59 -7.65
CA THR A 348 27.01 2.57 -7.58
C THR A 348 26.29 2.70 -8.92
N LEU A 349 27.03 2.72 -10.04
CA LEU A 349 26.45 2.76 -11.37
C LEU A 349 25.59 1.52 -11.67
N MET A 350 26.05 0.32 -11.30
CA MET A 350 25.26 -0.90 -11.50
C MET A 350 23.99 -0.88 -10.67
N MET A 351 24.04 -0.36 -9.45
CA MET A 351 22.86 -0.20 -8.59
C MET A 351 21.86 0.83 -9.14
N PHE A 352 22.31 1.88 -9.83
CA PHE A 352 21.41 2.76 -10.57
C PHE A 352 20.83 2.09 -11.82
N LEU A 353 21.61 1.32 -12.57
CA LEU A 353 21.13 0.57 -13.74
C LEU A 353 20.09 -0.50 -13.39
N VAL A 354 20.17 -1.08 -12.18
CA VAL A 354 19.14 -1.99 -11.65
C VAL A 354 17.75 -1.36 -11.69
N ARG A 355 17.64 -0.04 -11.50
CA ARG A 355 16.33 0.66 -11.50
C ARG A 355 15.63 0.60 -12.87
N LEU A 356 16.34 0.32 -13.96
CA LEU A 356 15.76 0.19 -15.31
C LEU A 356 14.80 -1.02 -15.43
N PRO A 357 15.17 -2.26 -15.06
CA PRO A 357 14.22 -3.36 -14.95
C PRO A 357 13.02 -3.08 -14.04
N PHE A 358 13.18 -2.26 -13.00
CA PHE A 358 12.09 -1.92 -12.07
C PHE A 358 11.10 -0.87 -12.60
N LEU A 359 11.31 -0.31 -13.80
CA LEU A 359 10.41 0.68 -14.40
C LEU A 359 8.95 0.20 -14.50
N PHE A 360 8.73 -1.11 -14.65
CA PHE A 360 7.38 -1.68 -14.76
C PHE A 360 6.93 -2.40 -13.48
N THR A 361 7.55 -2.16 -12.33
CA THR A 361 7.25 -2.89 -11.09
C THR A 361 5.84 -2.62 -10.52
N VAL A 362 5.17 -1.52 -10.94
CA VAL A 362 3.81 -1.22 -10.47
C VAL A 362 2.76 -1.81 -11.43
N VAL A 363 3.14 -2.17 -12.66
CA VAL A 363 2.23 -2.68 -13.70
C VAL A 363 1.47 -3.94 -13.25
N PRO A 364 2.12 -5.00 -12.69
CA PRO A 364 1.41 -6.22 -12.35
C PRO A 364 0.30 -6.00 -11.32
N LEU A 365 0.52 -5.18 -10.28
CA LEU A 365 -0.50 -4.91 -9.26
C LEU A 365 -1.76 -4.25 -9.86
N SER A 366 -1.56 -3.28 -10.75
CA SER A 366 -2.67 -2.57 -11.42
C SER A 366 -3.44 -3.47 -12.37
N VAL A 367 -2.71 -4.26 -13.18
CA VAL A 367 -3.32 -5.12 -14.20
C VAL A 367 -4.00 -6.34 -13.56
N LEU A 368 -3.39 -6.98 -12.57
CA LEU A 368 -4.02 -8.08 -11.82
C LEU A 368 -5.31 -7.61 -11.13
N ARG A 369 -5.30 -6.41 -10.53
CA ARG A 369 -6.52 -5.80 -9.96
C ARG A 369 -7.61 -5.60 -11.00
N SER A 370 -7.25 -5.12 -12.20
CA SER A 370 -8.18 -4.97 -13.32
C SER A 370 -8.79 -6.32 -13.75
N MET A 371 -7.95 -7.35 -13.91
CA MET A 371 -8.38 -8.70 -14.28
C MET A 371 -9.32 -9.30 -13.24
N ILE A 372 -8.98 -9.21 -11.95
CA ILE A 372 -9.85 -9.64 -10.85
C ILE A 372 -11.20 -8.91 -10.93
N SER A 373 -11.19 -7.58 -11.13
CA SER A 373 -12.44 -6.82 -11.25
C SER A 373 -13.30 -7.24 -12.46
N LYS A 374 -12.69 -7.63 -13.59
CA LYS A 374 -13.43 -8.13 -14.77
C LYS A 374 -14.11 -9.47 -14.45
N VAL A 375 -13.39 -10.40 -13.83
CA VAL A 375 -13.93 -11.72 -13.43
C VAL A 375 -15.06 -11.55 -12.40
N VAL A 376 -14.88 -10.69 -11.39
CA VAL A 376 -15.93 -10.43 -10.38
C VAL A 376 -17.17 -9.79 -11.00
N ARG A 377 -17.02 -8.81 -11.90
CA ARG A 377 -18.16 -8.16 -12.56
C ARG A 377 -18.98 -9.14 -13.40
N SER A 378 -18.34 -10.06 -14.12
CA SER A 378 -19.10 -11.09 -14.85
C SER A 378 -19.89 -11.98 -13.90
N THR A 379 -19.34 -12.32 -12.74
CA THR A 379 -20.06 -13.09 -11.70
C THR A 379 -21.24 -12.33 -11.13
N GLU A 380 -21.07 -11.05 -10.79
CA GLU A 380 -22.14 -10.22 -10.23
C GLU A 380 -23.26 -9.97 -11.25
N GLN A 381 -22.93 -9.78 -12.52
CA GLN A 381 -23.93 -9.68 -13.60
C GLN A 381 -24.73 -10.97 -13.76
N VAL A 382 -24.07 -12.13 -13.70
CA VAL A 382 -24.76 -13.43 -13.73
C VAL A 382 -25.68 -13.59 -12.52
N LEU A 383 -25.23 -13.20 -11.33
CA LEU A 383 -26.04 -13.25 -10.10
C LEU A 383 -27.26 -12.31 -10.16
N SER A 384 -27.06 -11.07 -10.63
CA SER A 384 -28.13 -10.08 -10.77
C SER A 384 -29.18 -10.57 -11.77
N SER A 385 -28.76 -11.07 -12.93
CA SER A 385 -29.64 -11.63 -13.96
C SER A 385 -30.38 -12.89 -13.48
N ALA A 386 -29.71 -13.78 -12.75
CA ALA A 386 -30.35 -14.96 -12.16
C ALA A 386 -31.39 -14.58 -11.09
N SER A 387 -31.09 -13.58 -10.24
CA SER A 387 -32.02 -13.08 -9.24
C SER A 387 -33.22 -12.34 -9.85
N ALA A 388 -33.01 -11.63 -10.96
CA ALA A 388 -34.07 -10.99 -11.74
C ALA A 388 -34.96 -12.04 -12.41
N GLY A 389 -34.39 -13.04 -13.09
CA GLY A 389 -35.12 -14.15 -13.69
C GLY A 389 -35.90 -14.98 -12.68
N MET A 390 -35.37 -15.16 -11.45
CA MET A 390 -36.07 -15.85 -10.38
C MET A 390 -37.24 -15.02 -9.80
N ARG A 391 -37.11 -13.68 -9.75
CA ARG A 391 -38.23 -12.78 -9.42
C ARG A 391 -39.30 -12.77 -10.51
N GLU A 392 -38.89 -12.77 -11.78
CA GLU A 392 -39.82 -12.84 -12.91
C GLU A 392 -40.54 -14.19 -12.96
N ALA A 393 -39.85 -15.31 -12.73
CA ALA A 393 -40.45 -16.64 -12.64
C ALA A 393 -41.43 -16.76 -11.45
N MET A 394 -41.10 -16.20 -10.29
CA MET A 394 -42.04 -16.11 -9.15
C MET A 394 -43.25 -15.23 -9.49
N SER A 395 -43.07 -14.11 -10.19
CA SER A 395 -44.19 -13.26 -10.63
C SER A 395 -45.09 -13.96 -11.64
N PHE A 396 -44.52 -14.80 -12.52
CA PHE A 396 -45.26 -15.61 -13.49
C PHE A 396 -46.04 -16.73 -12.80
N LEU A 397 -45.46 -17.39 -11.79
CA LEU A 397 -46.14 -18.39 -10.97
C LEU A 397 -47.29 -17.77 -10.16
N TYR A 398 -47.12 -16.53 -9.67
CA TYR A 398 -48.17 -15.81 -8.95
C TYR A 398 -49.31 -15.35 -9.89
N LYS A 399 -48.99 -14.92 -11.11
CA LYS A 399 -49.99 -14.58 -12.14
C LYS A 399 -50.75 -15.78 -12.70
N LYS A 400 -50.16 -16.99 -12.63
CA LYS A 400 -50.74 -18.22 -13.19
C LYS A 400 -51.54 -19.04 -12.18
N ASN A 401 -51.83 -18.49 -11.00
CA ASN A 401 -52.67 -19.13 -9.99
C ASN A 401 -54.07 -18.45 -9.84
N PRO A 402 -54.95 -18.49 -10.86
CA PRO A 402 -56.35 -18.09 -10.72
C PRO A 402 -57.15 -19.26 -10.16
N ALA A 403 -56.99 -19.56 -8.87
CA ALA A 403 -57.87 -20.53 -8.21
C ALA A 403 -57.94 -20.27 -6.70
N LYS A 404 -58.81 -19.33 -6.31
CA LYS A 404 -59.66 -19.42 -5.11
C LYS A 404 -60.59 -18.20 -4.99
N THR A 405 -61.70 -18.25 -5.72
CA THR A 405 -63.01 -17.74 -5.26
C THR A 405 -64.07 -18.60 -5.92
N LEU A 406 -64.16 -19.84 -5.47
CA LEU A 406 -65.35 -20.66 -5.56
C LEU A 406 -65.27 -21.62 -4.39
N GLN A 407 -65.89 -21.20 -3.29
CA GLN A 407 -66.36 -22.10 -2.27
C GLN A 407 -67.84 -21.77 -2.08
N THR A 408 -68.63 -22.77 -2.45
CA THR A 408 -70.05 -22.95 -2.19
C THR A 408 -70.28 -23.04 -0.68
N ASP A 409 -71.44 -22.57 -0.20
CA ASP A 409 -72.53 -23.43 0.30
C ASP A 409 -73.65 -22.56 0.89
N ASP A 410 -74.88 -22.96 0.54
CA ASP A 410 -76.22 -22.67 1.10
C ASP A 410 -76.85 -21.27 1.01
#